data_AF-A0A2A4YM24-F1
#
_entry.id   AF-A0A2A4YM24-F1
#
_cell.length_a   1.000
_cell.length_b   1.000
_cell.length_c   1.000
_cell.angle_alpha   90.00
_cell.angle_beta   90.00
_cell.angle_gamma   90.00
#
_symmetry.space_group_name_H-M   'P 1'
#
loop_
_entity.id
_entity.type
_entity.pdbx_description
1 polymer ?
#
loop_
_entity_poly.entity_id
_entity_poly.type
_entity_poly.pdbx_seq_one_letter_code
_entity_poly.pdbx_strand_id
1 'polypeptide(L)'
;MLDLPPEQFQGPKTEIEQIIAEAAIGDQRLKITKAKEEDTYTYAKEILGIFSDGFQWSDFVSMIRSSFEFVQKNQDLTVDEQKEKILSILSHVVDLTDTPHLPDSYTDPLFKSMIPPIVDIVTKASNGQFQLIPALSGEVPNSHTFKDYIAKTKEAFTDGFQWTDLSVITRHTIEFVSGFPGLTLEKKKSSVVEIVHGIIDSTDTPYLPDTFIDPIFKSITGPTVDLIFEKLGY
;
A
#
# COMPACT_ATOMS: atom_id res chain seq x y z
N MET A 1 -37.33 -57.98 -42.46
CA MET A 1 -38.24 -57.09 -43.19
C MET A 1 -38.27 -55.80 -42.39
N LEU A 2 -37.54 -54.81 -42.89
CA LEU A 2 -37.49 -53.36 -42.58
C LEU A 2 -37.37 -52.91 -41.11
N ASP A 3 -36.14 -52.55 -40.74
CA ASP A 3 -35.80 -51.46 -39.82
C ASP A 3 -36.41 -50.13 -40.30
N LEU A 4 -37.09 -49.42 -39.40
CA LEU A 4 -37.26 -47.97 -39.48
C LEU A 4 -36.93 -47.36 -38.11
N PRO A 5 -36.16 -46.26 -38.06
CA PRO A 5 -35.66 -45.66 -36.83
C PRO A 5 -36.77 -44.91 -36.07
N PRO A 6 -36.70 -44.80 -34.73
CA PRO A 6 -37.60 -43.90 -34.01
C PRO A 6 -37.31 -42.45 -34.42
N GLU A 7 -38.34 -41.76 -34.87
CA GLU A 7 -38.35 -40.35 -35.23
C GLU A 7 -37.72 -39.50 -34.10
N GLN A 8 -36.71 -38.72 -34.48
CA GLN A 8 -36.20 -37.63 -33.67
C GLN A 8 -37.25 -36.52 -33.65
N PHE A 9 -38.16 -36.57 -32.68
CA PHE A 9 -38.91 -35.39 -32.25
C PHE A 9 -37.95 -34.47 -31.49
N GLN A 10 -37.18 -33.66 -32.23
CA GLN A 10 -36.67 -32.40 -31.69
C GLN A 10 -37.82 -31.39 -31.74
N GLY A 11 -38.71 -31.47 -30.74
CA GLY A 11 -39.59 -30.35 -30.43
C GLY A 11 -38.74 -29.11 -30.15
N PRO A 12 -39.26 -27.90 -30.40
CA PRO A 12 -38.52 -26.68 -30.09
C PRO A 12 -38.16 -26.73 -28.60
N LYS A 13 -36.85 -26.71 -28.30
CA LYS A 13 -36.36 -26.52 -26.93
C LYS A 13 -37.12 -25.33 -26.38
N THR A 14 -37.86 -25.54 -25.29
CA THR A 14 -38.64 -24.47 -24.69
C THR A 14 -37.70 -23.31 -24.38
N GLU A 15 -38.14 -22.06 -24.57
CA GLU A 15 -37.33 -20.85 -24.25
C GLU A 15 -36.67 -20.97 -22.87
N ILE A 16 -37.31 -21.66 -21.93
CA ILE A 16 -36.81 -21.93 -20.58
C ILE A 16 -35.56 -22.83 -20.60
N GLU A 17 -35.49 -23.86 -21.44
CA GLU A 17 -34.29 -24.71 -21.56
C GLU A 17 -33.13 -24.00 -22.26
N GLN A 18 -33.41 -23.08 -23.18
CA GLN A 18 -32.40 -22.19 -23.75
C GLN A 18 -31.92 -21.15 -22.71
N ILE A 19 -32.83 -20.57 -21.92
CA ILE A 19 -32.49 -19.65 -20.84
C ILE A 19 -31.69 -20.37 -19.73
N ILE A 20 -32.00 -21.62 -19.41
CA ILE A 20 -31.22 -22.41 -18.43
C ILE A 20 -29.85 -22.80 -19.00
N ALA A 21 -29.74 -23.10 -20.29
CA ALA A 21 -28.46 -23.36 -20.94
C ALA A 21 -27.61 -22.08 -21.05
N GLU A 22 -28.22 -20.92 -21.35
CA GLU A 22 -27.56 -19.62 -21.39
C GLU A 22 -27.19 -19.12 -19.99
N ALA A 23 -28.01 -19.41 -18.97
CA ALA A 23 -27.67 -19.16 -17.57
C ALA A 23 -26.53 -20.08 -17.10
N ALA A 24 -26.50 -21.36 -17.50
CA ALA A 24 -25.40 -22.27 -17.18
C ALA A 24 -24.09 -21.91 -17.91
N ILE A 25 -24.17 -21.27 -19.09
CA ILE A 25 -23.01 -20.72 -19.81
C ILE A 25 -22.60 -19.34 -19.23
N GLY A 26 -23.55 -18.57 -18.69
CA GLY A 26 -23.31 -17.32 -17.96
C GLY A 26 -22.72 -17.51 -16.56
N ASP A 27 -23.06 -18.60 -15.88
CA ASP A 27 -22.65 -18.91 -14.50
C ASP A 27 -21.32 -19.71 -14.43
N GLN A 28 -20.76 -20.12 -15.58
CA GLN A 28 -19.40 -20.67 -15.66
C GLN A 28 -18.30 -19.60 -15.88
N ARG A 29 -18.63 -18.31 -15.89
CA ARG A 29 -17.66 -17.21 -16.11
C ARG A 29 -17.01 -16.62 -14.85
N LEU A 30 -17.33 -17.08 -13.65
CA LEU A 30 -16.62 -16.67 -12.43
C LEU A 30 -16.28 -17.87 -11.55
N LYS A 31 -15.66 -18.90 -12.14
CA LYS A 31 -14.55 -19.53 -11.41
C LYS A 31 -13.40 -18.53 -11.45
N ILE A 32 -13.33 -17.69 -10.42
CA ILE A 32 -12.22 -16.76 -10.19
C ILE A 32 -10.98 -17.62 -9.95
N THR A 33 -10.33 -18.02 -11.05
CA THR A 33 -8.96 -18.52 -11.04
C THR A 33 -8.10 -17.43 -10.43
N LYS A 34 -7.23 -17.79 -9.46
CA LYS A 34 -6.12 -16.97 -8.95
C LYS A 34 -5.67 -16.00 -10.04
N ALA A 35 -5.94 -14.71 -9.85
CA ALA A 35 -5.71 -13.71 -10.90
C ALA A 35 -4.26 -13.86 -11.41
N LYS A 36 -4.14 -14.09 -12.71
CA LYS A 36 -2.89 -14.52 -13.37
C LYS A 36 -1.90 -13.35 -13.37
N GLU A 37 -0.63 -13.65 -13.59
CA GLU A 37 0.44 -12.65 -13.71
C GLU A 37 0.12 -11.57 -14.78
N GLU A 38 -0.62 -11.96 -15.82
CA GLU A 38 -1.16 -11.07 -16.87
C GLU A 38 -2.14 -10.00 -16.33
N ASP A 39 -2.90 -10.31 -15.28
CA ASP A 39 -3.82 -9.36 -14.63
C ASP A 39 -3.04 -8.31 -13.81
N THR A 40 -1.95 -8.73 -13.17
CA THR A 40 -1.06 -7.87 -12.38
C THR A 40 -0.36 -6.83 -13.25
N TYR A 41 0.18 -7.26 -14.40
CA TYR A 41 0.87 -6.36 -15.33
C TYR A 41 -0.09 -5.40 -16.04
N THR A 42 -1.30 -5.87 -16.37
CA THR A 42 -2.34 -5.01 -16.95
C THR A 42 -2.76 -3.92 -15.96
N TYR A 43 -2.95 -4.28 -14.69
CA TYR A 43 -3.30 -3.31 -13.65
C TYR A 43 -2.17 -2.32 -13.35
N ALA A 44 -0.91 -2.74 -13.40
CA ALA A 44 0.23 -1.84 -13.27
C ALA A 44 0.20 -0.71 -14.34
N LYS A 45 -0.19 -1.03 -15.58
CA LYS A 45 -0.39 -0.01 -16.63
C LYS A 45 -1.55 0.92 -16.36
N GLU A 46 -2.64 0.43 -15.77
CA GLU A 46 -3.79 1.25 -15.38
C GLU A 46 -3.41 2.24 -14.28
N ILE A 47 -2.62 1.82 -13.29
CA ILE A 47 -2.06 2.71 -12.25
C ILE A 47 -1.22 3.82 -12.88
N LEU A 48 -0.35 3.49 -13.84
CA LEU A 48 0.46 4.49 -14.54
C LEU A 48 -0.37 5.52 -15.29
N GLY A 49 -1.51 5.10 -15.85
CA GLY A 49 -2.47 5.99 -16.50
C GLY A 49 -3.03 7.08 -15.58
N ILE A 50 -2.94 6.92 -14.25
CA ILE A 50 -3.37 7.93 -13.26
C ILE A 50 -2.39 9.13 -13.25
N PHE A 51 -1.11 8.91 -13.55
CA PHE A 51 -0.04 9.91 -13.41
C PHE A 51 0.36 10.48 -14.78
N SER A 52 -0.63 11.01 -15.52
CA SER A 52 -0.49 11.45 -16.91
C SER A 52 0.53 12.60 -17.13
N ASP A 53 0.92 13.30 -16.07
CA ASP A 53 1.88 14.41 -16.04
C ASP A 53 3.29 13.98 -15.58
N GLY A 54 3.51 12.68 -15.38
CA GLY A 54 4.76 12.11 -14.92
C GLY A 54 4.74 11.80 -13.43
N PHE A 55 5.48 10.77 -13.03
CA PHE A 55 5.45 10.23 -11.67
C PHE A 55 6.24 11.08 -10.68
N GLN A 56 5.61 11.54 -9.59
CA GLN A 56 6.26 12.27 -8.50
C GLN A 56 6.48 11.40 -7.26
N TRP A 57 7.44 11.78 -6.39
CA TRP A 57 7.70 11.07 -5.14
C TRP A 57 6.48 11.01 -4.20
N SER A 58 5.60 12.02 -4.23
CA SER A 58 4.34 12.02 -3.48
C SER A 58 3.31 11.02 -4.00
N ASP A 59 3.37 10.68 -5.30
CA ASP A 59 2.44 9.73 -5.93
C ASP A 59 2.71 8.30 -5.51
N PHE A 60 3.89 8.05 -4.95
CA PHE A 60 4.33 6.77 -4.44
C PHE A 60 3.28 6.10 -3.54
N VAL A 61 2.70 6.84 -2.60
CA VAL A 61 1.72 6.31 -1.66
C VAL A 61 0.36 6.08 -2.33
N SER A 62 0.01 6.90 -3.32
CA SER A 62 -1.20 6.71 -4.14
C SER A 62 -1.15 5.41 -4.93
N MET A 63 0.03 5.02 -5.44
CA MET A 63 0.22 3.72 -6.10
C MET A 63 0.04 2.56 -5.12
N ILE A 64 0.59 2.68 -3.90
CA ILE A 64 0.40 1.69 -2.84
C ILE A 64 -1.09 1.55 -2.53
N ARG A 65 -1.80 2.66 -2.28
CA ARG A 65 -3.25 2.65 -2.03
C ARG A 65 -4.01 1.94 -3.15
N SER A 66 -3.77 2.31 -4.40
CA SER A 66 -4.44 1.73 -5.57
C SER A 66 -4.18 0.24 -5.72
N SER A 67 -2.97 -0.21 -5.35
CA SER A 67 -2.60 -1.64 -5.36
C SER A 67 -3.34 -2.40 -4.27
N PHE A 68 -3.46 -1.84 -3.06
CA PHE A 68 -4.27 -2.43 -1.98
C PHE A 68 -5.74 -2.55 -2.37
N GLU A 69 -6.34 -1.49 -2.92
CA GLU A 69 -7.76 -1.49 -3.33
C GLU A 69 -8.05 -2.54 -4.41
N PHE A 70 -7.12 -2.79 -5.33
CA PHE A 70 -7.25 -3.83 -6.32
C PHE A 70 -7.16 -5.23 -5.73
N VAL A 71 -6.15 -5.46 -4.90
CA VAL A 71 -5.92 -6.78 -4.31
C VAL A 71 -7.04 -7.14 -3.34
N GLN A 72 -7.55 -6.18 -2.56
CA GLN A 72 -8.66 -6.38 -1.61
C GLN A 72 -10.00 -6.73 -2.28
N LYS A 73 -10.19 -6.43 -3.57
CA LYS A 73 -11.36 -6.90 -4.33
C LYS A 73 -11.35 -8.42 -4.55
N ASN A 74 -10.20 -9.07 -4.39
CA ASN A 74 -10.03 -10.52 -4.51
C ASN A 74 -10.14 -11.18 -3.13
N GLN A 75 -11.35 -11.59 -2.74
CA GLN A 75 -11.65 -12.09 -1.39
C GLN A 75 -10.99 -13.43 -1.03
N ASP A 76 -10.43 -14.14 -2.00
CA ASP A 76 -9.88 -15.50 -1.82
C ASP A 76 -8.38 -15.54 -1.49
N LEU A 77 -7.72 -14.38 -1.32
CA LEU A 77 -6.28 -14.31 -1.06
C LEU A 77 -5.99 -14.22 0.44
N THR A 78 -5.03 -15.03 0.91
CA THR A 78 -4.45 -14.89 2.25
C THR A 78 -3.69 -13.56 2.38
N VAL A 79 -3.44 -13.10 3.61
CA VAL A 79 -2.69 -11.84 3.86
C VAL A 79 -1.31 -11.84 3.19
N ASP A 80 -0.61 -12.97 3.22
CA ASP A 80 0.71 -13.11 2.58
C ASP A 80 0.58 -13.07 1.05
N GLU A 81 -0.40 -13.76 0.46
CA GLU A 81 -0.65 -13.69 -0.99
C GLU A 81 -1.08 -12.28 -1.44
N GLN A 82 -1.86 -11.56 -0.63
CA GLN A 82 -2.22 -10.17 -0.91
C GLN A 82 -0.97 -9.28 -0.90
N LYS A 83 -0.11 -9.43 0.11
CA LYS A 83 1.15 -8.70 0.22
C LYS A 83 2.06 -8.97 -0.97
N GLU A 84 2.31 -10.23 -1.31
CA GLU A 84 3.12 -10.61 -2.47
C GLU A 84 2.57 -10.00 -3.76
N LYS A 85 1.25 -10.00 -3.93
CA LYS A 85 0.61 -9.44 -5.11
C LYS A 85 0.75 -7.92 -5.19
N ILE A 86 0.57 -7.22 -4.08
CA ILE A 86 0.79 -5.75 -4.00
C ILE A 86 2.25 -5.43 -4.36
N LEU A 87 3.21 -6.17 -3.81
CA LEU A 87 4.63 -5.98 -4.10
C LEU A 87 4.94 -6.21 -5.59
N SER A 88 4.34 -7.23 -6.19
CA SER A 88 4.49 -7.53 -7.61
C SER A 88 3.93 -6.42 -8.51
N ILE A 89 2.72 -5.91 -8.20
CA ILE A 89 2.14 -4.76 -8.93
C ILE A 89 3.07 -3.56 -8.85
N LEU A 90 3.49 -3.18 -7.64
CA LEU A 90 4.31 -1.98 -7.44
C LEU A 90 5.69 -2.11 -8.07
N SER A 91 6.31 -3.29 -8.05
CA SER A 91 7.57 -3.53 -8.75
C SER A 91 7.41 -3.31 -10.26
N HIS A 92 6.33 -3.84 -10.85
CA HIS A 92 6.06 -3.62 -12.28
C HIS A 92 5.77 -2.17 -12.61
N VAL A 93 5.08 -1.45 -11.72
CA VAL A 93 4.87 -0.01 -11.90
C VAL A 93 6.21 0.71 -11.94
N VAL A 94 7.11 0.46 -10.98
CA VAL A 94 8.47 1.04 -10.96
C VAL A 94 9.22 0.71 -12.25
N ASP A 95 9.25 -0.56 -12.68
CA ASP A 95 9.94 -0.99 -13.91
C ASP A 95 9.43 -0.32 -15.19
N LEU A 96 8.19 0.18 -15.17
CA LEU A 96 7.52 0.83 -16.29
C LEU A 96 7.52 2.37 -16.17
N THR A 97 8.01 2.92 -15.07
CA THR A 97 7.98 4.36 -14.80
C THR A 97 9.33 5.00 -15.11
N ASP A 98 9.35 5.93 -16.06
CA ASP A 98 10.47 6.86 -16.19
C ASP A 98 10.34 7.94 -15.09
N THR A 99 11.25 7.92 -14.11
CA THR A 99 11.20 8.91 -13.02
C THR A 99 11.81 10.24 -13.46
N PRO A 100 11.17 11.39 -13.17
CA PRO A 100 11.77 12.67 -13.47
C PRO A 100 13.00 12.89 -12.56
N HIS A 101 14.06 13.47 -13.14
CA HIS A 101 15.27 13.99 -12.48
C HIS A 101 16.43 13.03 -12.19
N LEU A 102 16.24 11.71 -12.21
CA LEU A 102 17.34 10.75 -12.02
C LEU A 102 17.23 9.58 -13.01
N PRO A 103 18.35 8.99 -13.45
CA PRO A 103 18.31 7.74 -14.22
C PRO A 103 17.68 6.61 -13.40
N ASP A 104 16.91 5.74 -14.05
CA ASP A 104 16.19 4.62 -13.40
C ASP A 104 17.13 3.68 -12.61
N SER A 105 18.39 3.59 -13.04
CA SER A 105 19.44 2.85 -12.31
C SER A 105 19.66 3.34 -10.87
N TYR A 106 19.27 4.57 -10.57
CA TYR A 106 19.35 5.16 -9.24
C TYR A 106 18.00 5.18 -8.53
N THR A 107 16.88 5.41 -9.22
CA THR A 107 15.56 5.54 -8.58
C THR A 107 14.86 4.23 -8.35
N ASP A 108 14.98 3.26 -9.27
CA ASP A 108 14.34 1.95 -9.12
C ASP A 108 14.78 1.24 -7.83
N PRO A 109 16.09 1.16 -7.52
CA PRO A 109 16.53 0.53 -6.27
C PRO A 109 15.98 1.24 -5.04
N LEU A 110 15.82 2.57 -5.08
CA LEU A 110 15.28 3.35 -3.97
C LEU A 110 13.80 3.05 -3.75
N PHE A 111 12.98 3.13 -4.80
CA PHE A 111 11.57 2.77 -4.70
C PHE A 111 11.38 1.32 -4.25
N LYS A 112 12.12 0.38 -4.85
CA LYS A 112 12.08 -1.04 -4.47
C LYS A 112 12.56 -1.30 -3.05
N SER A 113 13.39 -0.43 -2.46
CA SER A 113 13.76 -0.52 -1.05
C SER A 113 12.68 0.00 -0.10
N MET A 114 11.94 1.04 -0.50
CA MET A 114 10.88 1.65 0.32
C MET A 114 9.54 0.91 0.25
N ILE A 115 9.23 0.29 -0.90
CA ILE A 115 7.95 -0.40 -1.12
C ILE A 115 7.70 -1.51 -0.08
N PRO A 116 8.61 -2.50 0.10
CA PRO A 116 8.34 -3.63 0.97
C PRO A 116 7.98 -3.26 2.40
N PRO A 117 8.73 -2.38 3.10
CA PRO A 117 8.44 -2.10 4.49
C PRO A 117 7.23 -1.19 4.68
N ILE A 118 6.91 -0.28 3.73
CA ILE A 118 5.66 0.50 3.79
C ILE A 118 4.45 -0.40 3.57
N VAL A 119 4.49 -1.28 2.56
CA VAL A 119 3.43 -2.27 2.32
C VAL A 119 3.24 -3.16 3.55
N ASP A 120 4.32 -3.61 4.19
CA ASP A 120 4.25 -4.41 5.42
C ASP A 120 3.46 -3.71 6.53
N ILE A 121 3.73 -2.43 6.77
CA ILE A 121 3.05 -1.65 7.81
C ILE A 121 1.57 -1.42 7.47
N VAL A 122 1.27 -1.08 6.21
CA VAL A 122 -0.11 -0.86 5.75
C VAL A 122 -0.91 -2.17 5.82
N THR A 123 -0.31 -3.31 5.43
CA THR A 123 -0.93 -4.63 5.57
C THR A 123 -1.20 -4.96 7.03
N LYS A 124 -0.25 -4.70 7.93
CA LYS A 124 -0.45 -4.90 9.39
C LYS A 124 -1.58 -4.02 9.94
N ALA A 125 -1.65 -2.76 9.51
CA ALA A 125 -2.75 -1.87 9.86
C ALA A 125 -4.10 -2.42 9.38
N SER A 126 -4.19 -2.76 8.10
CA SER A 126 -5.44 -3.25 7.48
C SER A 126 -5.96 -4.56 8.08
N ASN A 127 -5.08 -5.39 8.66
CA ASN A 127 -5.44 -6.68 9.25
C ASN A 127 -5.53 -6.64 10.78
N GLY A 128 -5.51 -5.45 11.40
CA GLY A 128 -5.59 -5.30 12.86
C GLY A 128 -4.37 -5.86 13.62
N GLN A 129 -3.25 -6.07 12.93
CA GLN A 129 -1.99 -6.56 13.50
C GLN A 129 -1.05 -5.41 13.92
N PHE A 130 -1.49 -4.17 13.78
CA PHE A 130 -0.75 -2.99 14.19
C PHE A 130 -0.83 -2.82 15.71
N GLN A 131 0.31 -2.95 16.39
CA GLN A 131 0.37 -2.89 17.85
C GLN A 131 0.35 -1.45 18.33
N LEU A 132 -0.78 -0.98 18.87
CA LEU A 132 -0.83 0.31 19.54
C LEU A 132 -0.27 0.18 20.97
N ILE A 133 0.61 1.10 21.37
CA ILE A 133 1.11 1.14 22.74
C ILE A 133 -0.07 1.48 23.67
N PRO A 134 -0.20 0.81 24.83
CA PRO A 134 -1.22 1.15 25.83
C PRO A 134 -1.19 2.64 26.15
N ALA A 135 -2.34 3.21 26.47
CA ALA A 135 -2.46 4.63 26.75
C ALA A 135 -1.38 5.08 27.75
N LEU A 136 -0.44 5.89 27.28
CA LEU A 136 0.42 6.72 28.12
C LEU A 136 -0.51 7.66 28.89
N SER A 137 -0.12 8.05 30.10
CA SER A 137 -0.92 8.86 31.05
C SER A 137 -1.85 9.87 30.34
N GLY A 138 -3.07 10.09 30.87
CA GLY A 138 -4.09 10.97 30.26
C GLY A 138 -3.71 12.45 30.08
N GLU A 139 -2.46 12.82 30.32
CA GLU A 139 -1.90 14.13 29.99
C GLU A 139 -1.70 14.26 28.48
N VAL A 140 -2.14 15.40 27.94
CA VAL A 140 -1.85 15.79 26.56
C VAL A 140 -0.35 16.07 26.45
N PRO A 141 0.37 15.42 25.51
CA PRO A 141 1.81 15.61 25.39
C PRO A 141 2.11 17.06 25.03
N ASN A 142 3.15 17.61 25.64
CA ASN A 142 3.63 18.96 25.35
C ASN A 142 4.82 18.91 24.38
N SER A 143 5.30 20.07 23.94
CA SER A 143 6.42 20.15 22.99
C SER A 143 7.73 19.54 23.52
N HIS A 144 7.94 19.47 24.83
CA HIS A 144 9.11 18.83 25.42
C HIS A 144 9.03 17.30 25.26
N THR A 145 7.86 16.72 25.45
CA THR A 145 7.61 15.28 25.24
C THR A 145 8.01 14.83 23.83
N PHE A 146 7.63 15.60 22.80
CA PHE A 146 8.00 15.28 21.41
C PHE A 146 9.49 15.49 21.14
N LYS A 147 10.09 16.56 21.65
CA LYS A 147 11.53 16.79 21.51
C LYS A 147 12.37 15.69 22.16
N ASP A 148 11.97 15.22 23.33
CA ASP A 148 12.65 14.13 24.03
C ASP A 148 12.53 12.82 23.26
N TYR A 149 11.37 12.55 22.68
CA TYR A 149 11.17 11.39 21.81
C TYR A 149 12.06 11.46 20.57
N ILE A 150 12.10 12.61 19.88
CA ILE A 150 12.96 12.83 18.71
C ILE A 150 14.43 12.62 19.07
N ALA A 151 14.90 13.24 20.16
CA ALA A 151 16.29 13.13 20.61
C ALA A 151 16.69 11.68 20.91
N LYS A 152 15.87 10.95 21.67
CA LYS A 152 16.12 9.54 21.97
C LYS A 152 16.09 8.66 20.72
N THR A 153 15.18 8.94 19.80
CA THR A 153 15.04 8.10 18.61
C THR A 153 16.17 8.34 17.62
N LYS A 154 16.65 9.59 17.51
CA LYS A 154 17.85 9.92 16.74
C LYS A 154 19.07 9.08 17.15
N GLU A 155 19.25 8.81 18.44
CA GLU A 155 20.39 8.02 18.94
C GLU A 155 20.42 6.59 18.36
N ALA A 156 19.30 6.08 17.84
CA ALA A 156 19.24 4.77 17.19
C ALA A 156 19.80 4.77 15.75
N PHE A 157 19.98 5.93 15.11
CA PHE A 157 20.46 6.06 13.72
C PHE A 157 21.95 6.42 13.68
N THR A 158 22.81 5.60 14.29
CA THR A 158 24.26 5.85 14.34
C THR A 158 24.93 5.81 12.97
N ASP A 159 24.34 5.06 12.03
CA ASP A 159 24.85 4.86 10.68
C ASP A 159 24.16 5.76 9.65
N GLY A 160 23.43 6.78 10.13
CA GLY A 160 22.61 7.68 9.32
C GLY A 160 21.22 7.12 9.00
N PHE A 161 20.37 7.97 8.43
CA PHE A 161 18.98 7.63 8.10
C PHE A 161 18.90 6.95 6.73
N GLN A 162 18.39 5.72 6.69
CA GLN A 162 18.27 4.91 5.48
C GLN A 162 16.87 4.97 4.88
N TRP A 163 16.73 4.60 3.60
CA TRP A 163 15.44 4.56 2.90
C TRP A 163 14.40 3.63 3.54
N THR A 164 14.86 2.54 4.13
CA THR A 164 13.99 1.60 4.87
C THR A 164 13.51 2.18 6.20
N ASP A 165 14.24 3.13 6.79
CA ASP A 165 14.00 3.62 8.15
C ASP A 165 12.76 4.50 8.22
N LEU A 166 12.36 5.15 7.12
CA LEU A 166 11.12 5.95 7.06
C LEU A 166 9.91 5.15 7.55
N SER A 167 9.81 3.91 7.11
CA SER A 167 8.72 3.01 7.48
C SER A 167 8.75 2.68 8.98
N VAL A 168 9.92 2.34 9.50
CA VAL A 168 10.16 1.96 10.89
C VAL A 168 9.84 3.13 11.81
N ILE A 169 10.33 4.32 11.48
CA ILE A 169 10.10 5.49 12.32
C ILE A 169 8.66 5.97 12.25
N THR A 170 8.04 5.91 11.08
CA THR A 170 6.62 6.24 10.92
C THR A 170 5.77 5.34 11.80
N ARG A 171 6.02 4.02 11.75
CA ARG A 171 5.32 3.05 12.60
C ARG A 171 5.51 3.38 14.08
N HIS A 172 6.75 3.48 14.57
CA HIS A 172 7.01 3.73 15.98
C HIS A 172 6.43 5.06 16.47
N THR A 173 6.42 6.07 15.60
CA THR A 173 5.82 7.37 15.92
C THR A 173 4.30 7.27 16.01
N ILE A 174 3.64 6.53 15.12
CA ILE A 174 2.20 6.24 15.22
C ILE A 174 1.88 5.49 16.51
N GLU A 175 2.68 4.47 16.85
CA GLU A 175 2.55 3.71 18.09
C GLU A 175 2.64 4.63 19.32
N PHE A 176 3.65 5.50 19.34
CA PHE A 176 3.87 6.48 20.41
C PHE A 176 2.73 7.50 20.53
N VAL A 177 2.36 8.15 19.43
CA VAL A 177 1.33 9.20 19.42
C VAL A 177 -0.06 8.62 19.73
N SER A 178 -0.33 7.39 19.32
CA SER A 178 -1.58 6.69 19.63
C SER A 178 -1.77 6.44 21.11
N GLY A 179 -0.67 6.36 21.87
CA GLY A 179 -0.67 6.27 23.33
C GLY A 179 -1.27 7.48 24.04
N PHE A 180 -1.51 8.62 23.37
CA PHE A 180 -2.11 9.79 24.00
C PHE A 180 -3.62 9.89 23.71
N PRO A 181 -4.50 9.50 24.64
CA PRO A 181 -5.96 9.51 24.42
C PRO A 181 -6.54 10.92 24.28
N GLY A 182 -5.86 11.94 24.81
CA GLY A 182 -6.29 13.34 24.74
C GLY A 182 -6.08 14.01 23.37
N LEU A 183 -5.44 13.34 22.40
CA LEU A 183 -5.24 13.88 21.06
C LEU A 183 -6.36 13.45 20.11
N THR A 184 -6.96 14.43 19.42
CA THR A 184 -7.85 14.17 18.27
C THR A 184 -7.10 13.47 17.14
N LEU A 185 -7.79 12.75 16.27
CA LEU A 185 -7.20 12.09 15.09
C LEU A 185 -6.32 13.03 14.25
N GLU A 186 -6.85 14.19 13.86
CA GLU A 186 -6.11 15.20 13.09
C GLU A 186 -4.81 15.62 13.80
N LYS A 187 -4.90 15.82 15.12
CA LYS A 187 -3.72 16.15 15.91
C LYS A 187 -2.73 14.99 15.98
N LYS A 188 -3.19 13.74 16.09
CA LYS A 188 -2.32 12.57 16.03
C LYS A 188 -1.57 12.50 14.70
N LYS A 189 -2.28 12.62 13.57
CA LYS A 189 -1.68 12.63 12.23
C LYS A 189 -0.62 13.73 12.10
N SER A 190 -0.98 14.97 12.43
CA SER A 190 -0.04 16.10 12.34
C SER A 190 1.18 15.94 13.26
N SER A 191 1.01 15.42 14.49
CA SER A 191 2.11 15.16 15.41
C SER A 191 3.04 14.06 14.90
N VAL A 192 2.51 13.01 14.28
CA VAL A 192 3.35 11.96 13.67
C VAL A 192 4.23 12.54 12.58
N VAL A 193 3.64 13.33 11.66
CA VAL A 193 4.38 13.99 10.58
C VAL A 193 5.45 14.93 11.14
N GLU A 194 5.11 15.76 12.13
CA GLU A 194 6.05 16.69 12.77
C GLU A 194 7.23 15.96 13.42
N ILE A 195 6.98 14.86 14.14
CA ILE A 195 8.02 14.08 14.80
C ILE A 195 8.93 13.40 13.77
N VAL A 196 8.36 12.75 12.75
CA VAL A 196 9.15 12.08 11.71
C VAL A 196 10.01 13.10 10.95
N HIS A 197 9.46 14.25 10.60
CA HIS A 197 10.22 15.33 9.97
C HIS A 197 11.35 15.84 10.88
N GLY A 198 11.07 16.02 12.17
CA GLY A 198 12.10 16.42 13.13
C GLY A 198 13.22 15.40 13.30
N ILE A 199 12.94 14.11 13.10
CA ILE A 199 13.97 13.06 13.08
C ILE A 199 14.80 13.18 11.82
N ILE A 200 14.16 13.26 10.64
CA ILE A 200 14.84 13.46 9.34
C ILE A 200 15.77 14.69 9.41
N ASP A 201 15.25 15.84 9.86
CA ASP A 201 16.02 17.09 10.01
C ASP A 201 17.24 16.99 10.95
N SER A 202 17.24 15.98 11.81
CA SER A 202 18.25 15.79 12.84
C SER A 202 19.24 14.67 12.53
N THR A 203 19.05 13.94 11.43
CA THR A 203 19.85 12.79 11.01
C THR A 203 20.41 13.01 9.62
N ASP A 204 21.63 12.57 9.38
CA ASP A 204 22.23 12.65 8.04
C ASP A 204 21.84 11.41 7.23
N THR A 205 21.53 11.57 5.94
CA THR A 205 21.35 10.41 5.04
C THR A 205 22.69 10.07 4.38
N PRO A 206 23.20 8.83 4.48
CA PRO A 206 24.48 8.50 3.87
C PRO A 206 24.47 8.61 2.34
N TYR A 207 25.62 8.99 1.79
CA TYR A 207 25.94 8.97 0.35
C TYR A 207 25.19 9.98 -0.55
N LEU A 208 24.19 10.70 -0.06
CA LEU A 208 23.45 11.72 -0.82
C LEU A 208 23.23 12.99 0.03
N PRO A 209 23.21 14.20 -0.56
CA PRO A 209 23.01 15.43 0.20
C PRO A 209 21.60 15.52 0.80
N ASP A 210 21.47 15.91 2.07
CA ASP A 210 20.17 16.05 2.76
C ASP A 210 19.23 17.04 2.06
N THR A 211 19.79 18.09 1.45
CA THR A 211 19.02 19.06 0.62
C THR A 211 18.24 18.41 -0.51
N PHE A 212 18.66 17.23 -0.96
CA PHE A 212 17.98 16.44 -1.98
C PHE A 212 17.06 15.38 -1.36
N ILE A 213 17.51 14.73 -0.30
CA ILE A 213 16.85 13.55 0.29
C ILE A 213 15.69 13.93 1.21
N ASP A 214 15.87 14.93 2.07
CA ASP A 214 14.86 15.30 3.05
C ASP A 214 13.53 15.67 2.40
N PRO A 215 13.49 16.47 1.30
CA PRO A 215 12.24 16.76 0.62
C PRO A 215 11.50 15.50 0.15
N ILE A 216 12.23 14.47 -0.29
CA ILE A 216 11.66 13.20 -0.74
C ILE A 216 11.02 12.48 0.44
N PHE A 217 11.75 12.23 1.52
CA PHE A 217 11.18 11.54 2.69
C PHE A 217 9.98 12.29 3.28
N LYS A 218 10.07 13.63 3.38
CA LYS A 218 8.98 14.48 3.89
C LYS A 218 7.75 14.43 2.98
N SER A 219 7.94 14.39 1.66
CA SER A 219 6.83 14.27 0.70
C SER A 219 6.06 12.95 0.82
N ILE A 220 6.74 11.87 1.23
CA ILE A 220 6.16 10.53 1.38
C ILE A 220 5.51 10.36 2.77
N THR A 221 6.04 11.05 3.78
CA THR A 221 5.63 10.89 5.19
C THR A 221 4.13 11.12 5.39
N GLY A 222 3.63 12.31 5.01
CA GLY A 222 2.23 12.68 5.21
C GLY A 222 1.24 11.69 4.58
N PRO A 223 1.34 11.42 3.27
CA PRO A 223 0.49 10.44 2.61
C PRO A 223 0.57 9.04 3.23
N THR A 224 1.75 8.60 3.67
CA THR A 224 1.92 7.29 4.33
C THR A 224 1.19 7.24 5.66
N VAL A 225 1.30 8.29 6.47
CA VAL A 225 0.57 8.43 7.74
C VAL A 225 -0.93 8.37 7.48
N ASP A 226 -1.43 9.13 6.51
CA ASP A 226 -2.86 9.11 6.16
C ASP A 226 -3.35 7.73 5.77
N LEU A 227 -2.61 7.03 4.91
CA LEU A 227 -2.96 5.68 4.48
C LEU A 227 -2.98 4.69 5.66
N ILE A 228 -2.01 4.77 6.58
CA ILE A 228 -1.98 3.88 7.74
C ILE A 228 -3.19 4.15 8.66
N PHE A 229 -3.47 5.42 8.97
CA PHE A 229 -4.62 5.77 9.82
C PHE A 229 -5.96 5.36 9.18
N GLU A 230 -6.11 5.55 7.87
CA GLU A 230 -7.27 5.06 7.10
C GLU A 230 -7.44 3.53 7.29
N LYS A 231 -6.35 2.75 7.18
CA LYS A 231 -6.40 1.29 7.36
C LYS A 231 -6.59 0.84 8.81
N LEU A 232 -6.29 1.70 9.79
CA LEU A 232 -6.62 1.48 11.19
C LEU A 232 -8.11 1.74 11.50
N GLY A 233 -8.89 2.24 10.54
CA GLY A 233 -10.32 2.51 10.70
C GLY A 233 -10.64 3.87 11.31
N TYR A 234 -9.73 4.85 11.17
CA TYR A 234 -9.91 6.23 11.61
C TYR A 234 -10.34 7.17 10.48
#